data_AF-A0A8H3ISC6-F1
#
_entry.id   AF-A0A8H3ISC6-F1
#
_cell.length_a   1.000
_cell.length_b   1.000
_cell.length_c   1.000
_cell.angle_alpha   90.00
_cell.angle_beta   90.00
_cell.angle_gamma   90.00
#
_symmetry.space_group_name_H-M   'P 1'
#
loop_
_entity.id
_entity.type
_entity.pdbx_description
1 polymer ?
#
loop_
_entity_poly.entity_id
_entity_poly.type
_entity_poly.pdbx_seq_one_letter_code
_entity_poly.pdbx_strand_id
1 'polypeptide(L)'
;MQDTAEDISNAASGHKANLSNPNTSDASKANSKEILDSMDKPFYGDEDQNKSKNPNQVAGGLKAAINNPQTTDEGKKAAQDKLDNM
;
A
#
# COMPACT_ATOMS: atom_id res chain seq x y z
N MET A 1 -8.22 5.87 23.89
CA MET A 1 -7.46 7.03 23.39
C MET A 1 -7.33 6.79 21.90
N GLN A 2 -7.80 7.70 21.04
CA GLN A 2 -7.57 7.59 19.60
C GLN A 2 -6.13 8.07 19.34
N ASP A 3 -5.25 7.17 18.90
CA ASP A 3 -3.95 7.58 18.36
C ASP A 3 -4.19 8.38 17.07
N THR A 4 -3.78 9.64 17.07
CA THR A 4 -3.90 10.48 15.88
C THR A 4 -2.78 10.16 14.89
N ALA A 5 -2.93 10.59 13.63
CA ALA A 5 -1.85 10.45 12.64
C ALA A 5 -0.54 11.12 13.11
N GLU A 6 -0.64 12.20 13.89
CA GLU A 6 0.50 12.88 14.49
C GLU A 6 1.16 12.03 15.58
N ASP A 7 0.38 11.35 16.43
CA ASP A 7 0.91 10.45 17.45
C ASP A 7 1.69 9.28 16.82
N ILE A 8 1.17 8.70 15.74
CA ILE A 8 1.83 7.63 14.99
C ILE A 8 3.15 8.13 14.38
N SER A 9 3.13 9.31 13.75
CA SER A 9 4.33 9.92 13.16
C SER A 9 5.40 10.25 14.21
N ASN A 10 4.98 10.75 15.38
CA ASN A 10 5.87 11.06 16.49
C ASN A 10 6.49 9.78 17.08
N ALA A 11 5.69 8.73 17.27
CA ALA A 11 6.16 7.43 17.75
C ALA A 11 7.18 6.80 16.79
N ALA A 12 6.89 6.80 15.49
CA ALA A 12 7.81 6.31 14.45
C ALA A 12 9.14 7.08 14.47
N SER A 13 9.08 8.40 14.60
CA SER A 13 10.29 9.24 14.70
C SER A 13 11.14 8.89 15.92
N GLY A 14 10.52 8.62 17.07
CA GLY A 14 11.20 8.18 18.29
C GLY A 14 11.90 6.83 18.14
N HIS A 15 11.22 5.83 17.56
CA HIS A 15 11.83 4.52 17.28
C HIS A 15 13.01 4.62 16.30
N LYS A 16 12.92 5.53 15.31
CA LYS A 16 14.01 5.80 14.37
C LYS A 16 15.23 6.42 15.05
N ALA A 17 15.01 7.33 16.00
CA ALA A 17 16.09 7.90 16.82
C ALA A 17 16.77 6.82 17.69
N ASN A 18 15.99 5.89 18.25
CA ASN A 18 16.52 4.77 19.04
C ASN A 18 17.46 3.85 18.24
N LEU A 19 17.18 3.64 16.94
CA LEU A 19 18.03 2.85 16.05
C LEU A 19 19.40 3.49 15.80
N SER A 20 19.44 4.82 15.65
CA SER A 20 20.66 5.57 15.38
C SER A 20 21.47 5.89 16.64
N ASN A 21 20.91 5.68 17.83
CA ASN A 21 21.60 5.96 19.08
C ASN A 21 22.68 4.89 19.35
N PRO A 22 23.97 5.25 19.46
CA PRO A 22 25.03 4.28 19.78
C PRO A 22 24.94 3.76 21.22
N ASN A 23 24.23 4.45 22.11
CA ASN A 23 24.10 4.08 23.53
C ASN A 23 22.89 3.16 23.82
N THR A 24 22.14 2.73 22.80
CA THR A 24 21.00 1.82 22.97
C THR A 24 21.43 0.39 22.70
N SER A 25 20.83 -0.55 23.44
CA SER A 25 21.12 -1.97 23.30
C SER A 25 20.57 -2.54 21.99
N ASP A 26 21.20 -3.60 21.49
CA ASP A 26 20.76 -4.28 20.28
C ASP A 26 19.32 -4.82 20.38
N ALA A 27 18.93 -5.30 21.56
CA ALA A 27 17.56 -5.73 21.82
C ALA A 27 16.54 -4.58 21.68
N SER A 28 16.89 -3.38 22.18
CA SER A 28 16.03 -2.20 22.04
C SER A 28 15.91 -1.74 20.58
N LYS A 29 17.01 -1.81 19.83
CA LYS A 29 17.04 -1.51 18.40
C LYS A 29 16.19 -2.50 17.61
N ALA A 30 16.33 -3.81 17.88
CA ALA A 30 15.54 -4.84 17.24
C ALA A 30 14.03 -4.61 17.43
N ASN A 31 13.60 -4.34 18.66
CA ASN A 31 12.20 -4.04 18.98
C ASN A 31 11.72 -2.76 18.27
N SER A 32 12.53 -1.70 18.24
CA SER A 32 12.18 -0.45 17.55
C SER A 32 12.04 -0.64 16.03
N LYS A 33 12.85 -1.52 15.45
CA LYS A 33 12.76 -1.87 14.04
C LYS A 33 11.48 -2.64 13.71
N GLU A 34 11.09 -3.58 14.55
CA GLU A 34 9.85 -4.37 14.38
C GLU A 34 8.59 -3.49 14.49
N ILE A 35 8.58 -2.56 15.45
CA ILE A 35 7.49 -1.59 15.60
C ILE A 35 7.42 -0.67 14.38
N LEU A 36 8.57 -0.18 13.89
CA LEU A 36 8.62 0.64 12.68
C LEU A 36 8.13 -0.11 11.43
N ASP A 37 8.49 -1.38 11.25
CA ASP A 37 7.99 -2.21 10.15
C ASP A 37 6.47 -2.44 10.25
N SER A 38 5.96 -2.56 11.47
CA SER A 38 4.52 -2.68 11.74
C SER A 38 3.74 -1.38 11.53
N MET A 39 4.38 -0.22 11.75
CA MET A 39 3.80 1.11 11.55
C MET A 39 3.92 1.62 10.11
N ASP A 40 5.03 1.33 9.44
CA ASP A 40 5.30 1.70 8.03
C ASP A 40 4.58 0.79 7.05
N LYS A 41 4.10 -0.38 7.52
CA LYS A 41 3.04 -1.12 6.84
C LYS A 41 1.90 -0.14 6.59
N PRO A 42 1.66 0.26 5.33
CA PRO A 42 0.61 1.20 5.07
C PRO A 42 -0.69 0.59 5.58
N PHE A 43 -1.62 1.42 6.03
CA PHE A 43 -3.03 1.05 6.19
C PHE A 43 -3.68 0.65 4.83
N TYR A 44 -2.88 0.23 3.85
CA TYR A 44 -3.27 -0.59 2.73
C TYR A 44 -2.96 -2.02 3.14
N GLY A 45 -3.98 -2.66 3.71
CA GLY A 45 -3.88 -3.99 4.29
C GLY A 45 -3.27 -5.00 3.33
N ASP A 46 -2.54 -5.94 3.91
CA ASP A 46 -2.20 -7.26 3.36
C ASP A 46 -2.27 -7.33 1.82
N GLU A 47 -1.28 -6.75 1.14
CA GLU A 47 -1.01 -7.02 -0.28
C GLU A 47 -0.18 -8.29 -0.48
N ASP A 48 -0.05 -9.13 0.54
CA ASP A 48 0.45 -10.47 0.39
C ASP A 48 -0.67 -11.47 0.70
N GLN A 49 -0.85 -12.40 -0.24
CA GLN A 49 -1.74 -13.57 -0.20
C GLN A 49 -3.10 -13.40 -0.88
N ASN A 50 -3.05 -13.56 -2.21
CA ASN A 50 -4.07 -14.34 -2.92
C ASN A 50 -5.48 -13.72 -2.99
N LYS A 51 -5.56 -12.42 -3.31
CA LYS A 51 -6.82 -11.83 -3.74
C LYS A 51 -6.95 -11.96 -5.25
N SER A 52 -7.63 -13.02 -5.69
CA SER A 52 -8.34 -13.04 -6.97
C SER A 52 -8.99 -11.67 -7.16
N LYS A 53 -8.44 -10.83 -8.06
CA LYS A 53 -8.91 -9.46 -8.28
C LYS A 53 -10.40 -9.57 -8.57
N ASN A 54 -11.23 -8.99 -7.69
CA ASN A 54 -12.68 -9.07 -7.83
C ASN A 54 -13.05 -8.70 -9.27
N PRO A 55 -13.79 -9.54 -10.02
CA PRO A 55 -14.09 -9.30 -11.43
C PRO A 55 -14.66 -7.90 -11.67
N ASN A 56 -15.46 -7.40 -10.72
CA ASN A 56 -16.00 -6.03 -10.73
C ASN A 56 -14.94 -4.92 -10.72
N GLN A 57 -13.82 -5.08 -10.01
CA GLN A 57 -12.74 -4.10 -10.01
C GLN A 57 -11.95 -4.12 -11.31
N VAL A 58 -11.69 -5.32 -11.85
CA VAL A 58 -11.02 -5.46 -13.15
C VAL A 58 -11.90 -4.87 -14.26
N ALA A 59 -13.19 -5.18 -14.28
CA ALA A 59 -14.16 -4.60 -15.21
C ALA A 59 -14.24 -3.06 -15.06
N GLY A 60 -14.19 -2.54 -13.84
CA GLY A 60 -14.13 -1.10 -13.58
C GLY A 60 -12.88 -0.44 -14.19
N GLY A 61 -11.72 -1.05 -14.02
CA GLY A 61 -10.46 -0.57 -14.60
C GLY A 61 -10.47 -0.60 -16.14
N LEU A 62 -11.01 -1.66 -16.73
CA LEU A 62 -11.16 -1.75 -18.19
C LEU A 62 -12.13 -0.68 -18.73
N LYS A 63 -13.26 -0.45 -18.06
CA LYS A 63 -14.19 0.64 -18.41
C LYS A 63 -13.54 2.01 -18.30
N ALA A 64 -12.72 2.24 -17.28
CA ALA A 64 -11.97 3.48 -17.14
C ALA A 64 -10.99 3.68 -18.31
N ALA A 65 -10.27 2.63 -18.71
CA ALA A 65 -9.36 2.68 -19.87
C ALA A 65 -10.11 2.98 -21.19
N ILE A 66 -11.31 2.43 -21.39
CA ILE A 66 -12.14 2.70 -22.58
C ILE A 66 -12.55 4.19 -22.65
N ASN A 67 -12.93 4.78 -21.51
CA ASN A 67 -13.42 6.16 -21.45
C ASN A 67 -12.30 7.21 -21.31
N ASN A 68 -11.06 6.79 -21.05
CA ASN A 68 -9.95 7.72 -20.86
C ASN A 68 -9.50 8.32 -22.21
N PRO A 69 -9.57 9.65 -22.40
CA PRO A 69 -9.13 10.30 -23.64
C PRO A 69 -7.62 10.17 -23.90
N GLN A 70 -6.82 9.90 -22.85
CA GLN A 70 -5.38 9.68 -22.99
C GLN A 70 -5.01 8.25 -23.42
N THR A 71 -5.99 7.34 -23.47
CA THR A 71 -5.77 5.97 -23.94
C THR A 71 -5.90 5.92 -25.47
N THR A 72 -4.96 5.22 -26.11
CA THR A 72 -4.95 5.01 -27.56
C THR A 72 -6.17 4.19 -28.01
N ASP A 73 -6.56 4.33 -29.27
CA ASP A 73 -7.71 3.60 -29.81
C ASP A 73 -7.52 2.08 -29.75
N GLU A 74 -6.30 1.60 -30.00
CA GLU A 74 -5.92 0.19 -29.83
C GLU A 74 -6.04 -0.27 -28.37
N GLY A 75 -5.62 0.58 -27.42
CA GLY A 75 -5.73 0.30 -25.99
C GLY A 75 -7.18 0.23 -25.52
N LYS A 76 -8.04 1.13 -26.01
CA LYS A 76 -9.49 1.11 -25.74
C LYS A 76 -10.14 -0.15 -26.31
N LYS A 77 -9.80 -0.52 -27.55
CA LYS A 77 -10.33 -1.72 -28.20
C LYS A 77 -9.91 -3.00 -27.46
N ALA A 78 -8.65 -3.11 -27.06
CA ALA A 78 -8.16 -4.23 -26.27
C ALA A 78 -8.82 -4.29 -24.87
N ALA A 79 -9.08 -3.14 -24.24
CA ALA A 79 -9.79 -3.10 -22.96
C ALA A 79 -11.25 -3.52 -23.11
N GLN A 80 -11.89 -3.17 -24.22
CA GLN A 80 -13.26 -3.57 -24.54
C GLN A 80 -13.37 -5.07 -24.83
N ASP A 81 -12.46 -5.62 -25.63
CA ASP A 81 -12.42 -7.06 -25.93
C ASP A 81 -12.22 -7.89 -24.66
N LYS A 82 -11.31 -7.46 -23.77
CA LYS A 82 -11.13 -8.09 -22.47
C LYS A 82 -12.35 -7.98 -21.57
N LEU A 83 -13.09 -6.88 -21.62
CA LEU A 83 -14.29 -6.67 -20.82
C LEU A 83 -15.45 -7.54 -21.31
N ASP A 84 -15.52 -7.82 -22.61
CA ASP A 84 -16.52 -8.70 -23.23
C ASP A 84 -16.23 -10.19 -22.94
N ASN A 85 -14.96 -10.56 -22.86
CA ASN A 85 -14.47 -11.92 -22.57
C ASN A 85 -14.32 -12.24 -21.06
N MET A 86 -14.77 -11.35 -20.16
CA MET A 86 -14.74 -11.56 -18.69
C MET A 86 -16.01 -12.24 -18.18
#